data_AF-A0A6P0T0E1-F1
#
_entry.id   AF-A0A6P0T0E1-F1
#
_cell.length_a   1.000
_cell.length_b   1.000
_cell.length_c   1.000
_cell.angle_alpha   90.00
_cell.angle_beta   90.00
_cell.angle_gamma   90.00
#
_symmetry.space_group_name_H-M   'P 1'
#
loop_
_entity.id
_entity.type
_entity.pdbx_description
1 polymer ?
#
loop_
_entity_poly.entity_id
_entity_poly.type
_entity_poly.pdbx_seq_one_letter_code
_entity_poly.pdbx_strand_id
1 'polypeptide(L)'
;LIICDLEMPRLNGLELLSLSHQEPALADIPIIMLTSRSQKKYKQLATELGAMAYLTKPYLDEEILATINNVLRMKDELYIAKGTENREQGIGNRESGIGNRE
;
A
#
# COMPACT_ATOMS: atom_id res chain seq x y z
N LEU A 1 1.85 8.24 -0.83
CA LEU A 1 0.39 8.03 -0.68
C LEU A 1 -0.31 8.64 -1.88
N ILE A 2 -1.28 7.94 -2.45
CA ILE A 2 -2.14 8.41 -3.54
C ILE A 2 -3.59 8.37 -3.05
N ILE A 3 -4.35 9.42 -3.33
CA ILE A 3 -5.80 9.45 -3.17
C ILE A 3 -6.39 9.57 -4.56
N CYS A 4 -7.25 8.62 -4.95
CA CYS A 4 -7.66 8.44 -6.33
C CYS A 4 -9.19 8.38 -6.45
N ASP A 5 -9.76 9.05 -7.45
CA ASP A 5 -11.17 8.83 -7.82
C ASP A 5 -11.30 7.59 -8.70
N LEU A 6 -12.44 6.91 -8.60
CA LEU A 6 -12.76 5.81 -9.51
C LEU A 6 -13.06 6.36 -10.91
N GLU A 7 -13.78 7.47 -11.00
CA GLU A 7 -14.27 8.00 -12.28
C GLU A 7 -13.32 9.03 -12.86
N MET A 8 -12.41 8.57 -13.70
CA MET A 8 -11.44 9.41 -14.40
C MET A 8 -11.45 9.11 -15.90
N PRO A 9 -11.32 10.13 -16.78
CA PRO A 9 -11.26 9.90 -18.21
C PRO A 9 -9.95 9.21 -18.61
N ARG A 10 -10.03 8.37 -19.64
CA ARG A 10 -8.92 7.57 -20.23
C ARG A 10 -8.43 6.41 -19.37
N LEU A 11 -8.14 6.65 -18.10
CA LEU A 11 -7.69 5.63 -17.14
C LEU A 11 -8.48 5.80 -15.86
N ASN A 12 -9.28 4.80 -15.49
CA ASN A 12 -10.10 4.84 -14.28
C ASN A 12 -9.30 4.40 -13.04
N GLY A 13 -9.81 4.69 -11.84
CA GLY A 13 -9.07 4.42 -10.60
C GLY A 13 -8.79 2.94 -10.32
N LEU A 14 -9.64 2.02 -10.80
CA LEU A 14 -9.41 0.57 -10.68
C LEU A 14 -8.32 0.09 -11.64
N GLU A 15 -8.27 0.63 -12.85
CA GLU A 15 -7.18 0.37 -13.79
C GLU A 15 -5.85 0.90 -13.24
N LEU A 16 -5.84 2.10 -12.65
CA LEU A 16 -4.66 2.65 -11.98
C LEU A 16 -4.17 1.72 -10.85
N LEU A 17 -5.08 1.22 -10.00
CA LEU A 17 -4.73 0.26 -8.94
C LEU A 17 -4.04 -0.98 -9.53
N SER A 18 -4.62 -1.57 -10.57
CA SER A 18 -4.09 -2.76 -11.22
C SER A 18 -2.70 -2.53 -11.83
N LEU A 19 -2.50 -1.38 -12.49
CA LEU A 19 -1.20 -1.02 -13.09
C LEU A 19 -0.15 -0.66 -12.05
N SER A 20 -0.54 0.02 -10.96
CA SER A 20 0.37 0.41 -9.88
C SER A 20 1.05 -0.77 -9.23
N HIS A 21 0.36 -1.92 -9.11
CA HIS A 21 0.95 -3.15 -8.57
C HIS A 21 1.96 -3.81 -9.52
N GLN A 22 1.85 -3.54 -10.83
CA GLN A 22 2.74 -4.10 -11.84
C GLN A 22 3.99 -3.25 -12.07
N GLU A 23 3.93 -1.96 -11.72
CA GLU A 23 5.05 -1.03 -11.85
C GLU A 23 5.88 -1.01 -10.56
N PRO A 24 7.13 -1.51 -10.55
CA PRO A 24 7.95 -1.59 -9.34
C PRO A 24 8.12 -0.25 -8.62
N ALA A 25 8.17 0.86 -9.36
CA ALA A 25 8.29 2.20 -8.78
C ALA A 25 7.04 2.65 -8.00
N LEU A 26 5.87 2.04 -8.28
CA LEU A 26 4.58 2.41 -7.70
C LEU A 26 4.00 1.32 -6.78
N ALA A 27 4.52 0.09 -6.86
CA ALA A 27 3.98 -1.08 -6.14
C ALA A 27 3.94 -0.90 -4.61
N ASP A 28 4.84 -0.10 -4.06
CA ASP A 28 4.90 0.18 -2.62
C ASP A 28 4.13 1.45 -2.21
N ILE A 29 3.52 2.19 -3.13
CA ILE A 29 2.81 3.44 -2.80
C ILE A 29 1.38 3.10 -2.33
N PRO A 30 0.98 3.48 -1.10
CA PRO A 30 -0.37 3.21 -0.63
C PRO A 30 -1.41 4.01 -1.42
N ILE A 31 -2.51 3.38 -1.81
CA ILE A 31 -3.60 4.01 -2.58
C ILE A 31 -4.92 3.94 -1.80
N ILE A 32 -5.57 5.10 -1.66
CA ILE A 32 -6.92 5.26 -1.09
C ILE A 32 -7.88 5.63 -2.22
N MET A 33 -8.99 4.91 -2.34
CA MET A 33 -10.08 5.30 -3.24
C MET A 33 -10.99 6.32 -2.57
N LEU A 34 -11.27 7.42 -3.25
CA LEU A 34 -12.14 8.50 -2.80
C LEU A 34 -13.11 8.90 -3.92
N THR A 35 -14.31 8.35 -3.90
CA THR A 35 -15.22 8.40 -5.07
C THR A 35 -16.68 8.56 -4.69
N SER A 36 -17.51 9.00 -5.63
CA SER A 36 -18.98 9.03 -5.47
C SER A 36 -19.63 7.65 -5.69
N ARG A 37 -18.87 6.63 -6.12
CA ARG A 37 -19.38 5.28 -6.34
C ARG A 37 -19.51 4.52 -5.02
N SER A 38 -20.72 4.46 -4.46
CA SER A 38 -21.01 3.80 -3.17
C SER A 38 -21.32 2.29 -3.27
N GLN A 39 -21.46 1.75 -4.48
CA GLN A 39 -21.95 0.39 -4.68
C GLN A 39 -20.93 -0.64 -4.17
N LYS A 40 -21.41 -1.63 -3.40
CA LYS A 40 -20.57 -2.66 -2.74
C LYS A 40 -19.58 -3.35 -3.69
N LYS A 41 -20.00 -3.63 -4.93
CA LYS A 41 -19.15 -4.26 -5.95
C LYS A 41 -17.86 -3.48 -6.25
N TYR A 42 -17.92 -2.14 -6.26
CA TYR A 42 -16.74 -1.31 -6.53
C TYR A 42 -15.79 -1.29 -5.35
N LYS A 43 -16.33 -1.26 -4.13
CA LYS A 43 -15.53 -1.37 -2.90
C LYS A 43 -14.83 -2.72 -2.83
N GLN A 44 -15.54 -3.82 -3.10
CA GLN A 44 -14.97 -5.17 -3.13
C GLN A 44 -13.83 -5.27 -4.16
N LEU A 45 -14.09 -4.84 -5.40
CA LEU A 45 -13.10 -4.87 -6.47
C LEU A 45 -11.87 -4.01 -6.15
N ALA A 46 -12.06 -2.80 -5.59
CA ALA A 46 -10.94 -1.96 -5.16
C ALA A 46 -10.09 -2.64 -4.08
N THR A 47 -10.72 -3.29 -3.09
CA THR A 47 -10.01 -4.05 -2.05
C THR A 47 -9.25 -5.23 -2.64
N GLU A 48 -9.85 -5.99 -3.56
CA GLU A 48 -9.19 -7.11 -4.27
C GLU A 48 -7.97 -6.64 -5.08
N LEU A 49 -8.04 -5.43 -5.64
CA LEU A 49 -6.95 -4.79 -6.38
C LEU A 49 -5.93 -4.06 -5.47
N GLY A 50 -6.01 -4.24 -4.14
CA GLY A 50 -5.02 -3.73 -3.20
C GLY A 50 -5.22 -2.27 -2.74
N ALA A 51 -6.42 -1.69 -2.92
CA ALA A 51 -6.73 -0.40 -2.29
C ALA A 51 -6.67 -0.53 -0.76
N MET A 52 -5.91 0.34 -0.11
CA MET A 52 -5.77 0.32 1.36
C MET A 52 -6.99 0.87 2.08
N ALA A 53 -7.74 1.77 1.44
CA ALA A 53 -9.00 2.27 1.95
C ALA A 53 -9.92 2.70 0.81
N TYR A 54 -11.22 2.80 1.13
CA TYR A 54 -12.27 3.23 0.20
C TYR A 54 -13.26 4.13 0.92
N LEU A 55 -13.29 5.40 0.53
CA LEU A 55 -14.18 6.43 1.06
C LEU A 55 -15.17 6.86 -0.02
N THR A 56 -16.42 7.03 0.40
CA THR A 56 -17.49 7.49 -0.49
C THR A 56 -17.79 8.95 -0.23
N LYS A 57 -17.97 9.74 -1.30
CA LYS A 57 -18.40 11.14 -1.20
C LYS A 57 -19.92 11.22 -0.95
N PRO A 58 -20.42 12.17 -0.13
CA PRO A 58 -19.65 13.10 0.70
C PRO A 58 -19.09 12.42 1.95
N TYR A 59 -17.92 12.89 2.40
CA TYR A 59 -17.25 12.46 3.63
C TYR A 59 -17.04 13.66 4.55
N LEU A 60 -16.79 13.39 5.83
CA LEU A 60 -16.38 14.42 6.79
C LEU A 60 -14.86 14.60 6.74
N ASP A 61 -14.36 15.81 6.98
CA ASP A 61 -12.91 16.08 7.00
C ASP A 61 -12.17 15.18 8.00
N GLU A 62 -12.79 14.91 9.15
CA GLU A 62 -12.26 14.01 10.17
C GLU A 62 -12.11 12.57 9.67
N GLU A 63 -13.02 12.10 8.79
CA GLU A 63 -13.00 10.73 8.24
C GLU A 63 -11.81 10.53 7.30
N ILE A 64 -11.59 11.47 6.39
CA ILE A 64 -10.46 11.38 5.45
C ILE A 64 -9.12 11.53 6.17
N LEU A 65 -9.02 12.44 7.15
CA LEU A 65 -7.81 12.62 7.96
C LEU A 65 -7.50 11.37 8.77
N ALA A 66 -8.50 10.79 9.45
CA ALA A 66 -8.33 9.54 10.19
C ALA A 66 -7.88 8.39 9.26
N THR A 67 -8.46 8.31 8.07
CA THR A 67 -8.08 7.29 7.07
C THR A 67 -6.64 7.46 6.62
N ILE A 68 -6.23 8.67 6.24
CA ILE A 68 -4.85 8.96 5.81
C ILE A 68 -3.87 8.58 6.91
N ASN A 69 -4.13 9.00 8.15
CA ASN A 69 -3.27 8.69 9.29
C ASN A 69 -3.14 7.19 9.53
N ASN A 70 -4.25 6.45 9.47
CA ASN A 70 -4.24 4.98 9.62
C ASN A 70 -3.42 4.31 8.51
N VAL A 71 -3.63 4.72 7.25
CA VAL A 71 -2.93 4.15 6.09
C VAL A 71 -1.43 4.42 6.16
N LEU A 72 -1.01 5.64 6.53
CA LEU A 72 0.40 5.98 6.69
C LEU A 72 1.03 5.19 7.84
N ARG A 73 0.35 5.09 8.99
CA ARG A 73 0.84 4.33 10.15
C ARG A 73 1.07 2.86 9.80
N MET A 74 0.10 2.23 9.13
CA MET A 74 0.23 0.84 8.67
C MET A 74 1.41 0.66 7.71
N LYS A 75 1.65 1.66 6.84
CA LYS A 75 2.77 1.62 5.89
C LYS A 75 4.11 1.77 6.60
N ASP A 76 4.22 2.63 7.60
CA ASP A 76 5.42 2.78 8.42
C ASP A 76 5.75 1.49 9.20
N GLU A 77 4.73 0.87 9.82
CA GLU A 77 4.86 -0.42 10.52
C GLU A 77 5.39 -1.52 9.58
N LEU A 78 4.87 -1.58 8.34
CA LEU A 78 5.32 -2.53 7.32
C LEU A 78 6.78 -2.27 6.90
N TYR A 79 7.19 -1.01 6.75
CA TYR A 79 8.58 -0.68 6.43
C TYR A 79 9.54 -1.05 7.55
N ILE A 80 9.14 -0.86 8.82
CA ILE A 80 9.93 -1.27 9.98
C ILE A 80 10.10 -2.78 10.00
N ALA A 81 9.01 -3.54 9.81
CA ALA A 81 9.04 -5.00 9.80
C ALA A 81 9.95 -5.57 8.68
N LYS A 82 9.85 -5.03 7.46
CA LYS A 82 10.75 -5.40 6.35
C LYS A 82 12.22 -5.07 6.67
N GLY A 83 12.46 -3.97 7.38
CA GLY A 83 13.81 -3.56 7.81
C GLY A 83 14.43 -4.47 8.87
N THR A 84 13.62 -4.99 9.81
CA THR A 84 14.08 -5.91 10.86
C THR A 84 14.37 -7.31 10.31
N GLU A 85 13.52 -7.83 9.42
CA GLU A 85 13.72 -9.15 8.78
C GLU A 85 15.03 -9.21 7.97
N ASN A 86 15.34 -8.13 7.23
CA ASN A 86 16.58 -8.03 6.46
C ASN A 86 17.84 -7.99 7.35
N ARG A 87 17.74 -7.50 8.59
CA ARG A 87 18.86 -7.47 9.55
C ARG A 87 19.12 -8.85 10.16
N GLU A 88 18.08 -9.63 10.47
CA GLU A 88 18.21 -10.97 11.06
C GLU A 88 18.79 -11.98 10.07
N GLN A 89 18.39 -11.93 8.79
CA GLN A 89 18.94 -12.81 7.75
C GLN A 89 20.41 -12.49 7.40
N GLY A 90 20.87 -11.25 7.64
CA GLY A 90 22.25 -10.83 7.39
C GLY A 90 23.28 -11.30 8.44
N ILE A 91 22.83 -11.73 9.63
CA ILE A 91 23.71 -12.19 10.72
C ILE A 91 24.11 -13.66 10.53
N GLY A 92 23.24 -14.49 9.96
CA GLY A 92 23.49 -15.94 9.76
C GLY A 92 24.60 -16.30 8.76
N ASN A 93 25.03 -15.38 7.90
CA ASN A 93 26.08 -15.63 6.90
C ASN A 93 27.50 -15.22 7.35
N ARG A 94 27.68 -14.66 8.55
CA ARG A 94 29.00 -14.19 9.02
C ARG A 94 29.71 -15.16 9.98
N GLU A 95 29.03 -16.16 10.54
CA GLU A 95 29.62 -17.08 11.53
C GLU A 95 30.25 -18.35 10.93
N SER A 96 30.11 -18.60 9.62
CA SER A 96 30.71 -19.78 8.95
C SER A 96 32.13 -19.56 8.41
N GLY A 97 32.73 -18.38 8.63
CA GLY A 97 34.00 -17.96 8.02
C GLY A 97 35.25 -17.96 8.92
N ILE A 98 35.14 -18.33 10.21
CA ILE A 98 36.29 -18.30 11.11
C ILE A 98 36.76 -19.73 11.41
N GLY A 99 37.88 -20.12 10.78
CA GLY A 99 38.68 -21.25 11.24
C GLY A 99 39.05 -22.25 10.15
N ASN A 100 39.87 -21.85 9.18
CA ASN A 100 40.87 -22.71 8.55
C ASN A 100 41.89 -21.83 7.81
N ARG A 101 42.86 -21.31 8.54
CA ARG A 101 44.18 -20.98 8.01
C ARG A 101 45.22 -21.39 9.05
N GLU A 102 45.96 -22.42 8.64
CA GLU A 102 47.34 -22.80 8.98
C GLU A 102 47.64 -23.18 10.44
#